data_AF-A0A5M6CYD5-F1
#
_entry.id   AF-A0A5M6CYD5-F1
#
_cell.length_a   1.000
_cell.length_b   1.000
_cell.length_c   1.000
_cell.angle_alpha   90.00
_cell.angle_beta   90.00
_cell.angle_gamma   90.00
#
_symmetry.space_group_name_H-M   'P 1'
#
loop_
_entity.id
_entity.type
_entity.pdbx_description
1 polymer ?
#
loop_
_entity_poly.entity_id
_entity_poly.type
_entity_poly.pdbx_seq_one_letter_code
_entity_poly.pdbx_strand_id
1 'polypeptide(L)'
;MIARTPRERELYEARLKLQRDEQSRLDAALDRGRLIGRVQLLESLLGQETSSTDALKARSVEELQALEADLQRRLRERDLG
;
A
#
# COMPACT_ATOMS: atom_id res chain seq x y z
N MET A 1 -11.90 -16.54 28.05
CA MET A 1 -13.16 -17.31 28.07
C MET A 1 -13.06 -18.35 26.96
N ILE A 2 -12.78 -19.61 27.33
CA ILE A 2 -12.48 -20.70 26.39
C ILE A 2 -13.81 -21.29 25.92
N ALA A 3 -14.03 -21.35 24.60
CA ALA A 3 -15.23 -21.90 23.97
C ALA A 3 -15.55 -23.29 24.54
N ARG A 4 -16.78 -23.48 25.05
CA ARG A 4 -17.19 -24.69 25.78
C ARG A 4 -17.69 -25.81 24.87
N THR A 5 -17.86 -25.55 23.57
CA THR A 5 -18.24 -26.57 22.59
C THR A 5 -17.45 -26.44 21.27
N PRO A 6 -17.27 -27.53 20.50
CA PRO A 6 -16.62 -27.47 19.18
C PRO A 6 -17.25 -26.45 18.23
N ARG A 7 -18.59 -26.34 18.25
CA ARG A 7 -19.34 -25.37 17.44
C ARG A 7 -19.05 -23.92 17.85
N GLU A 8 -18.92 -23.62 19.14
CA GLU A 8 -18.54 -22.28 19.61
C GLU A 8 -17.12 -21.93 19.19
N ARG A 9 -16.21 -22.91 19.20
CA ARG A 9 -14.84 -22.73 18.75
C ARG A 9 -14.79 -22.43 17.25
N GLU A 10 -15.53 -23.16 16.42
CA GLU A 10 -15.63 -22.90 14.98
C GLU A 10 -16.17 -21.49 14.70
N LEU A 11 -17.23 -21.08 15.39
CA LEU A 11 -17.79 -19.73 15.25
C LEU A 11 -16.81 -18.64 15.68
N TYR A 12 -16.02 -18.89 16.73
CA TYR A 12 -14.97 -17.99 17.19
C TYR A 12 -13.85 -17.88 16.16
N GLU A 13 -13.36 -19.01 15.64
CA GLU A 13 -12.30 -19.05 14.61
C GLU A 13 -12.76 -18.36 13.31
N ALA A 14 -14.01 -18.55 12.90
CA ALA A 14 -14.59 -17.89 11.74
C ALA A 14 -14.64 -16.35 11.91
N ARG A 15 -15.05 -15.86 13.08
CA ARG A 15 -15.04 -14.42 13.40
C ARG A 15 -13.62 -13.85 13.39
N LEU A 16 -12.67 -14.58 13.97
CA LEU A 16 -11.28 -14.17 14.01
C LEU A 16 -10.68 -14.08 12.60
N LYS A 17 -11.01 -15.03 11.71
CA LYS A 17 -10.59 -14.99 10.32
C LYS A 17 -11.16 -13.77 9.60
N LEU A 18 -12.46 -13.51 9.72
CA LEU A 18 -13.09 -12.33 9.12
C LEU A 18 -12.42 -11.03 9.57
N GLN A 19 -12.13 -10.90 10.87
CA GLN A 19 -11.44 -9.72 11.41
C GLN A 19 -10.04 -9.57 10.82
N ARG A 20 -9.30 -10.66 10.66
CA ARG A 20 -7.94 -10.65 10.06
C ARG A 20 -7.96 -10.31 8.58
N ASP A 21 -8.94 -10.83 7.84
CA ASP A 21 -9.11 -10.55 6.41
C ASP A 21 -9.43 -9.06 6.20
N GLU A 22 -10.32 -8.49 7.02
CA GLU A 22 -10.62 -7.05 6.98
C GLU A 22 -9.42 -6.19 7.38
N GLN A 23 -8.69 -6.58 8.44
CA GLN A 23 -7.47 -5.86 8.83
C GLN A 23 -6.44 -5.87 7.69
N SER A 24 -6.22 -7.03 7.05
CA SER A 24 -5.28 -7.17 5.94
C SER A 24 -5.68 -6.28 4.75
N ARG A 25 -6.99 -6.15 4.49
CA ARG A 25 -7.52 -5.27 3.46
C ARG A 25 -7.26 -3.79 3.78
N LEU A 26 -7.46 -3.38 5.03
CA LEU A 26 -7.20 -2.02 5.47
C LEU A 26 -5.71 -1.69 5.41
N ASP A 27 -4.84 -2.60 5.86
CA ASP A 27 -3.39 -2.43 5.81
C ASP A 27 -2.91 -2.29 4.36
N ALA A 28 -3.40 -3.14 3.44
CA ALA A 28 -3.08 -3.03 2.02
C ALA A 28 -3.54 -1.69 1.41
N ALA A 29 -4.68 -1.15 1.83
CA ALA A 29 -5.15 0.15 1.39
C ALA A 29 -4.27 1.30 1.91
N LEU A 30 -3.82 1.23 3.17
CA LEU A 30 -2.91 2.20 3.78
C LEU A 30 -1.54 2.18 3.10
N ASP A 31 -0.98 1.00 2.85
CA ASP A 31 0.31 0.84 2.20
C ASP A 31 0.28 1.35 0.76
N ARG A 32 -0.82 1.11 0.04
CA ARG A 32 -1.03 1.72 -1.28
C ARG A 32 -1.09 3.24 -1.21
N GLY A 33 -1.78 3.81 -0.22
CA GLY A 33 -1.81 5.25 0.01
C GLY A 33 -0.43 5.84 0.27
N ARG A 34 0.40 5.17 1.08
CA ARG A 34 1.79 5.56 1.33
C ARG A 34 2.64 5.52 0.07
N LEU A 35 2.48 4.49 -0.75
CA LEU A 35 3.20 4.35 -2.01
C LEU A 35 2.86 5.49 -2.99
N ILE A 36 1.58 5.84 -3.12
CA ILE A 36 1.12 6.99 -3.91
C ILE A 36 1.78 8.29 -3.42
N GLY A 37 1.78 8.52 -2.10
CA GLY A 37 2.43 9.72 -1.53
C GLY A 37 3.94 9.77 -1.77
N ARG A 38 4.63 8.62 -1.69
CA ARG A 38 6.08 8.54 -2.00
C ARG A 38 6.36 8.87 -3.46
N VAL A 39 5.56 8.36 -4.41
CA VAL A 39 5.67 8.70 -5.83
C VAL A 39 5.54 10.21 -6.04
N GLN A 40 4.48 10.83 -5.50
CA GLN A 40 4.24 12.27 -5.64
C GLN A 40 5.38 13.12 -5.06
N LEU A 41 5.90 12.70 -3.90
CA LEU A 41 7.05 13.36 -3.29
C LEU A 41 8.30 13.26 -4.18
N LEU A 42 8.58 12.10 -4.75
CA LEU A 42 9.73 11.91 -5.64
C LEU A 42 9.59 12.72 -6.93
N GLU A 43 8.40 12.78 -7.54
CA GLU A 43 8.10 13.64 -8.69
C GLU A 43 8.40 15.11 -8.35
N SER A 44 7.91 15.59 -7.20
CA SER A 44 8.16 16.96 -6.73
C SER A 44 9.64 17.23 -6.48
N LEU A 45 10.36 16.29 -5.85
CA LEU A 45 11.81 16.42 -5.60
C LEU A 45 12.62 16.46 -6.91
N LEU A 46 12.16 15.80 -7.96
CA LEU A 46 12.75 15.84 -9.30
C LEU A 46 12.32 17.08 -10.12
N GLY A 47 11.49 17.97 -9.56
CA GLY A 47 10.97 19.14 -10.26
C GLY A 47 9.98 18.81 -11.37
N GLN A 48 9.36 17.63 -11.33
CA GLN A 48 8.33 17.20 -12.29
C GLN A 48 6.95 17.65 -11.81
N GLU A 49 6.00 17.71 -12.74
CA GLU A 49 4.59 17.88 -12.40
C GLU A 49 4.12 16.67 -11.58
N THR A 50 3.58 16.94 -10.39
CA THR A 50 3.08 15.89 -9.50
C THR A 50 1.82 15.26 -10.08
N SER A 51 1.82 13.94 -10.23
CA SER A 51 0.67 13.16 -10.67
C SER A 51 -0.49 13.32 -9.70
N SER A 52 -1.71 13.42 -10.23
CA SER A 52 -2.91 13.47 -9.38
C SER A 52 -3.12 12.15 -8.65
N THR A 53 -3.70 12.21 -7.45
CA THR A 53 -3.98 11.03 -6.63
C THR A 53 -4.89 10.04 -7.36
N ASP A 54 -5.87 10.51 -8.14
CA ASP A 54 -6.78 9.65 -8.89
C ASP A 54 -6.09 8.94 -10.06
N ALA A 55 -5.17 9.62 -10.76
CA ALA A 55 -4.37 9.00 -11.79
C ALA A 55 -3.46 7.88 -11.23
N LEU A 56 -2.91 8.08 -10.03
CA LEU A 56 -2.09 7.06 -9.36
C LEU A 56 -2.93 5.92 -8.79
N LYS A 57 -4.16 6.19 -8.30
CA LYS A 57 -5.10 5.14 -7.86
C LYS A 57 -5.58 4.23 -9.00
N ALA A 58 -5.57 4.72 -10.24
CA ALA A 58 -5.92 3.90 -11.41
C ALA A 58 -4.86 2.85 -11.76
N ARG A 59 -3.60 3.03 -11.30
CA ARG A 59 -2.48 2.13 -11.54
C ARG A 59 -2.44 0.97 -10.56
N SER A 60 -1.92 -0.18 -10.99
CA SER A 60 -1.69 -1.33 -10.10
C SER A 60 -0.61 -1.02 -9.05
N VAL A 61 -0.52 -1.85 -8.00
CA VAL A 61 0.52 -1.68 -6.97
C VAL A 61 1.91 -1.89 -7.57
N GLU A 62 2.04 -2.86 -8.46
CA GLU A 62 3.27 -3.20 -9.17
C GLU A 62 3.73 -2.04 -10.08
N GLU A 63 2.79 -1.42 -10.79
CA GLU A 63 3.06 -0.24 -11.62
C GLU A 63 3.53 0.95 -10.77
N LEU A 64 2.91 1.16 -9.60
CA LEU A 64 3.33 2.21 -8.66
C LEU A 64 4.72 1.92 -8.07
N GLN A 65 5.04 0.67 -7.76
CA GLN A 65 6.36 0.26 -7.27
C GLN A 65 7.44 0.44 -8.34
N ALA A 66 7.15 0.08 -9.59
CA ALA A 66 8.06 0.28 -10.71
C ALA A 66 8.32 1.77 -10.96
N LEU A 67 7.26 2.60 -10.91
CA LEU A 67 7.37 4.05 -11.02
C LEU A 67 8.21 4.64 -9.89
N GLU A 68 7.96 4.24 -8.65
CA GLU A 68 8.76 4.65 -7.51
C GLU A 68 10.25 4.29 -7.70
N ALA A 69 10.56 3.07 -8.10
CA ALA A 69 11.93 2.61 -8.29
C ALA A 69 12.66 3.41 -9.39
N ASP A 70 11.94 3.78 -10.46
CA ASP A 70 12.46 4.63 -11.53
C ASP A 70 12.76 6.05 -11.03
N LEU A 71 11.81 6.68 -10.33
CA LEU A 71 11.99 8.02 -9.79
C LEU A 71 13.15 8.07 -8.78
N GLN A 72 13.28 7.07 -7.91
CA GLN A 72 14.42 6.96 -7.00
C GLN A 72 15.75 6.81 -7.74
N ARG A 73 15.79 6.07 -8.86
CA ARG A 73 17.00 5.93 -9.68
C ARG A 73 17.42 7.28 -10.26
N ARG A 74 16.48 8.00 -10.86
CA ARG A 74 16.71 9.33 -11.45
C ARG A 74 17.17 10.35 -10.41
N LEU A 75 16.63 10.29 -9.20
CA LEU A 75 17.05 11.19 -8.12
C LEU A 75 18.50 10.92 -7.71
N ARG A 76 18.88 9.65 -7.57
CA ARG A 76 20.28 9.26 -7.28
C ARG A 76 21.24 9.68 -8.39
N GLU A 77 20.85 9.50 -9.66
CA GLU A 77 21.66 9.90 -10.81
C GLU A 77 21.88 11.43 -10.85
N ARG A 78 20.87 12.21 -10.47
CA ARG A 78 20.98 13.67 -10.36
C ARG A 78 21.95 14.11 -9.27
N ASP A 79 21.89 13.48 -8.10
CA ASP A 79 22.72 13.88 -6.96
C ASP A 79 24.20 13.45 -7.11
N LEU A 80 24.51 12.58 -8.07
CA LEU A 80 25.88 12.12 -8.40
C LEU A 80 26.54 12.90 -9.55
N GLY A 81 25.80 13.78 -10.23
CA GLY A 81 26.29 14.64 -11.32
C GLY A 81 26.61 16.05 -10.86
#